data_AF-L7EE16-F1
#
_entry.id   AF-L7EE16-F1
#
_cell.length_a   1.000
_cell.length_b   1.000
_cell.length_c   1.000
_cell.angle_alpha   90.00
_cell.angle_beta   90.00
_cell.angle_gamma   90.00
#
_symmetry.space_group_name_H-M   'P 1'
#
loop_
_entity.id
_entity.type
_entity.pdbx_description
1 polymer ?
#
loop_
_entity_poly.entity_id
_entity_poly.type
_entity_poly.pdbx_seq_one_letter_code
_entity_poly.pdbx_strand_id
1 'polypeptide(L)'
;MLCAEIGVVNQPKNFGASLPSVYRQCAVAYTDFWESYKTVIPSKRHRPVGKETGQTNHIERLNNTFRQRISRLVTESLSFSKKMENHVGEPFGILSMTTMHTWQRIKPPSLLPNHHPKPHR
;
A
#
# COMPACT_ATOMS: atom_id res chain seq x y z
N MET A 1 -32.13 -19.06 -8.07
CA MET A 1 -31.62 -20.33 -7.48
C MET A 1 -30.09 -20.31 -7.37
N LEU A 2 -29.31 -20.10 -8.45
CA LEU A 2 -27.84 -20.07 -8.37
C LEU A 2 -27.22 -18.93 -7.51
N CYS A 3 -27.86 -17.76 -7.38
CA CYS A 3 -27.26 -16.64 -6.62
C CYS A 3 -27.32 -16.82 -5.09
N ALA A 4 -28.19 -17.70 -4.57
CA ALA A 4 -28.33 -17.92 -3.13
C ALA A 4 -27.29 -18.92 -2.58
N GLU A 5 -26.86 -19.89 -3.40
CA GLU A 5 -25.91 -20.93 -2.99
C GLU A 5 -24.47 -20.40 -2.91
N ILE A 6 -24.08 -19.47 -3.78
CA ILE A 6 -22.75 -18.83 -3.72
C ILE A 6 -22.56 -18.02 -2.41
N GLY A 7 -23.63 -17.48 -1.84
CA GLY A 7 -23.60 -16.69 -0.60
C GLY A 7 -23.37 -17.51 0.69
N VAL A 8 -23.61 -18.82 0.66
CA VAL A 8 -23.41 -19.70 1.83
C VAL A 8 -21.99 -20.30 1.86
N VAL A 9 -21.39 -20.55 0.70
CA VAL A 9 -20.08 -21.23 0.59
C VAL A 9 -18.91 -20.32 0.98
N ASN A 10 -19.05 -18.99 0.86
CA ASN A 10 -17.97 -18.04 1.11
C ASN A 10 -18.15 -17.22 2.41
N GLN A 11 -18.78 -17.81 3.43
CA GLN A 11 -18.79 -17.25 4.78
C GLN A 11 -17.42 -17.51 5.42
N PRO A 12 -16.65 -16.50 5.85
CA PRO A 12 -15.38 -16.72 6.51
C PRO A 12 -15.65 -17.30 7.90
N LYS A 13 -15.70 -18.64 7.97
CA LYS A 13 -15.94 -19.43 9.20
C LYS A 13 -15.01 -19.04 10.36
N ASN A 14 -13.92 -18.34 10.06
CA ASN A 14 -12.85 -17.95 10.98
C ASN A 14 -12.61 -16.43 11.09
N PHE A 15 -13.46 -15.55 10.54
CA PHE A 15 -13.24 -14.09 10.64
C PHE A 15 -13.15 -13.63 12.10
N GLY A 16 -13.97 -14.19 12.98
CA GLY A 16 -13.88 -13.89 14.40
C GLY A 16 -12.52 -14.26 15.01
N ALA A 17 -11.91 -15.37 14.58
CA ALA A 17 -10.66 -15.87 15.14
C ALA A 17 -9.42 -15.06 14.70
N SER A 18 -9.44 -14.46 13.51
CA SER A 18 -8.35 -13.60 13.01
C SER A 18 -8.32 -12.22 13.68
N LEU A 19 -9.40 -11.82 14.36
CA LEU A 19 -9.45 -10.55 15.07
C LEU A 19 -8.61 -10.60 16.36
N PRO A 20 -7.86 -9.52 16.66
CA PRO A 20 -7.16 -9.39 17.95
C PRO A 20 -8.12 -9.61 19.12
N SER A 21 -7.62 -10.21 20.20
CA SER A 21 -8.42 -10.58 21.38
C SER A 21 -9.22 -9.40 21.95
N VAL A 22 -8.66 -8.19 21.90
CA VAL A 22 -9.31 -6.95 22.35
C VAL A 22 -10.61 -6.68 21.60
N TYR A 23 -10.62 -6.80 20.27
CA TYR A 23 -11.83 -6.62 19.47
C TYR A 23 -12.84 -7.74 19.71
N ARG A 24 -12.36 -8.97 19.90
CA ARG A 24 -13.20 -10.11 20.26
C ARG A 24 -13.84 -10.03 21.64
N GLN A 25 -13.35 -9.18 22.55
CA GLN A 25 -13.89 -9.06 23.91
C GLN A 25 -14.74 -7.80 24.09
N CYS A 26 -14.37 -6.69 23.46
CA CYS A 26 -14.94 -5.38 23.77
C CYS A 26 -15.63 -4.67 22.59
N ALA A 27 -15.48 -5.15 21.35
CA ALA A 27 -16.04 -4.44 20.20
C ALA A 27 -17.56 -4.61 20.08
N VAL A 28 -18.26 -3.50 19.94
CA VAL A 28 -19.66 -3.43 19.48
C VAL A 28 -19.64 -3.12 17.99
N ALA A 29 -20.33 -3.93 17.19
CA ALA A 29 -20.33 -3.79 15.74
C ALA A 29 -21.66 -3.21 15.26
N TYR A 30 -21.58 -2.07 14.59
CA TYR A 30 -22.68 -1.45 13.87
C TYR A 30 -22.58 -1.84 12.40
N THR A 31 -23.57 -2.57 11.89
CA THR A 31 -23.57 -3.04 10.50
C THR A 31 -24.93 -2.80 9.87
N ASP A 32 -25.01 -2.98 8.55
CA ASP A 32 -26.29 -3.07 7.87
C ASP A 32 -27.01 -4.40 8.19
N PHE A 33 -28.17 -4.58 7.57
CA PHE A 33 -29.02 -5.76 7.75
C PHE A 33 -28.60 -6.98 6.90
N TRP A 34 -27.33 -7.07 6.48
CA TRP A 34 -26.88 -8.22 5.70
C TRP A 34 -26.82 -9.50 6.57
N GLU A 35 -27.50 -10.55 6.10
CA GLU A 35 -27.59 -11.88 6.72
C GLU A 35 -26.24 -12.50 7.11
N SER A 36 -25.16 -12.24 6.37
CA SER A 36 -23.82 -12.77 6.68
C SER A 36 -23.27 -12.24 8.02
N TYR A 37 -23.65 -11.04 8.45
CA TYR A 37 -23.16 -10.49 9.71
C TYR A 37 -23.76 -11.20 10.93
N LYS A 38 -24.97 -11.75 10.81
CA LYS A 38 -25.63 -12.48 11.90
C LYS A 38 -24.89 -13.76 12.29
N THR A 39 -24.21 -14.39 11.33
CA THR A 39 -23.47 -15.65 11.58
C THR A 39 -22.06 -15.40 12.10
N VAL A 40 -21.47 -14.25 11.75
CA VAL A 40 -20.07 -13.92 12.08
C VAL A 40 -19.94 -13.13 13.38
N ILE A 41 -20.92 -12.28 13.71
CA ILE A 41 -20.87 -11.38 14.88
C ILE A 41 -21.82 -11.90 15.96
N PRO A 42 -21.37 -12.08 17.22
CA PRO A 42 -22.24 -12.50 18.30
C PRO A 42 -23.43 -11.54 18.49
N SER A 43 -24.66 -12.08 18.56
CA SER A 43 -25.91 -11.29 18.60
C SER A 43 -25.95 -10.29 19.76
N LYS A 44 -25.26 -10.56 20.88
CA LYS A 44 -25.16 -9.63 22.03
C LYS A 44 -24.43 -8.32 21.72
N ARG A 45 -23.63 -8.30 20.63
CA ARG A 45 -22.77 -7.16 20.25
C ARG A 45 -23.05 -6.64 18.85
N HIS A 46 -23.89 -7.32 18.11
CA HIS A 46 -24.34 -6.91 16.79
C HIS A 46 -25.48 -5.91 16.93
N ARG A 47 -25.28 -4.70 16.42
CA ARG A 47 -26.31 -3.67 16.35
C ARG A 47 -26.58 -3.35 14.88
N PRO A 48 -27.51 -4.08 14.24
CA PRO A 48 -27.90 -3.76 12.88
C PRO A 48 -28.60 -2.40 12.88
N VAL A 49 -28.12 -1.50 12.03
CA VAL A 49 -28.57 -0.11 11.96
C VAL A 49 -28.95 0.28 10.54
N GLY A 50 -30.06 1.02 10.43
CA GLY A 50 -30.54 1.58 9.18
C GLY A 50 -29.77 2.83 8.76
N LYS A 51 -29.95 3.21 7.48
CA LYS A 51 -29.25 4.34 6.86
C LYS A 51 -29.54 5.66 7.57
N GLU A 52 -30.73 5.81 8.17
CA GLU A 52 -31.13 6.98 8.94
C GLU A 52 -30.25 7.26 10.18
N THR A 53 -29.54 6.26 10.71
CA THR A 53 -28.75 6.43 11.93
C THR A 53 -27.36 7.05 11.71
N GLY A 54 -26.87 7.04 10.47
CA GLY A 54 -25.55 7.56 10.08
C GLY A 54 -24.34 6.83 10.66
N GLN A 55 -24.53 5.75 11.43
CA GLN A 55 -23.43 5.03 12.08
C GLN A 55 -22.52 4.28 11.08
N THR A 56 -23.05 3.90 9.92
CA THR A 56 -22.29 3.24 8.84
C THR A 56 -21.50 4.22 7.96
N ASN A 57 -21.77 5.53 8.06
CA ASN A 57 -21.16 6.56 7.21
C ASN A 57 -19.64 6.61 7.34
N HIS A 58 -19.10 6.27 8.52
CA HIS A 58 -17.65 6.22 8.75
C HIS A 58 -16.97 5.18 7.85
N ILE A 59 -17.55 3.99 7.73
CA ILE A 59 -17.03 2.90 6.90
C ILE A 59 -17.19 3.26 5.41
N GLU A 60 -18.33 3.84 5.03
CA GLU A 60 -18.58 4.28 3.65
C GLU A 60 -17.55 5.35 3.20
N ARG A 61 -17.27 6.34 4.06
CA ARG A 61 -16.27 7.37 3.80
C ARG A 61 -14.86 6.78 3.66
N LEU A 62 -14.50 5.82 4.51
CA LEU A 62 -13.23 5.12 4.45
C LEU A 62 -13.09 4.37 3.11
N ASN A 63 -14.11 3.62 2.71
CA ASN A 63 -14.13 2.88 1.46
C ASN A 63 -14.01 3.79 0.24
N ASN A 64 -14.70 4.94 0.26
CA ASN A 64 -14.55 5.95 -0.78
C ASN A 64 -13.11 6.49 -0.86
N THR A 65 -12.50 6.76 0.30
CA THR A 65 -11.10 7.23 0.38
C THR A 65 -10.13 6.20 -0.21
N PHE A 66 -10.31 4.91 0.12
CA PHE A 66 -9.50 3.86 -0.46
C PHE A 66 -9.67 3.75 -1.96
N ARG A 67 -10.91 3.75 -2.46
CA ARG A 67 -11.19 3.74 -3.90
C ARG A 67 -10.47 4.88 -4.62
N GLN A 68 -10.54 6.10 -4.09
CA GLN A 68 -9.88 7.25 -4.70
C GLN A 68 -8.34 7.12 -4.69
N ARG A 69 -7.76 6.71 -3.57
CA ARG A 69 -6.30 6.57 -3.44
C ARG A 69 -5.74 5.44 -4.30
N ILE A 70 -6.39 4.27 -4.28
CA ILE A 70 -5.97 3.12 -5.08
C ILE A 70 -6.03 3.45 -6.57
N SER A 71 -7.09 4.10 -7.05
CA SER A 71 -7.17 4.52 -8.46
C SER A 71 -6.04 5.47 -8.86
N ARG A 72 -5.64 6.40 -7.98
CA ARG A 72 -4.48 7.28 -8.22
C ARG A 72 -3.18 6.50 -8.27
N LEU A 73 -2.94 5.62 -7.29
CA LEU A 73 -1.74 4.76 -7.26
C LEU A 73 -1.62 3.88 -8.51
N VAL A 74 -2.73 3.29 -8.98
CA VAL A 74 -2.76 2.50 -10.22
C VAL A 74 -2.45 3.35 -11.45
N THR A 75 -2.93 4.59 -11.48
CA THR A 75 -2.64 5.51 -12.59
C THR A 75 -1.16 5.91 -12.60
N GLU A 76 -0.60 6.21 -11.43
CA GLU A 76 0.82 6.52 -11.26
C GLU A 76 1.70 5.35 -11.66
N SER A 77 1.41 4.13 -11.19
CA SER A 77 2.17 2.93 -11.54
C SER A 77 2.13 2.61 -13.04
N LEU A 78 0.96 2.76 -13.68
CA LEU A 78 0.81 2.60 -15.13
C LEU A 78 1.57 3.68 -15.89
N SER A 79 1.55 4.94 -15.42
CA SER A 79 2.30 6.03 -16.06
C SER A 79 3.82 5.84 -15.91
N PHE A 80 4.28 5.31 -14.77
CA PHE A 80 5.67 4.95 -14.54
C PHE A 80 6.11 3.84 -15.49
N SER A 81 5.29 2.78 -15.62
CA SER A 81 5.57 1.64 -16.50
C SER A 81 5.69 2.02 -17.98
N LYS A 82 4.98 3.07 -18.42
CA LYS A 82 4.91 3.48 -19.84
C LYS A 82 6.00 4.45 -20.26
N LYS A 83 6.68 5.13 -19.34
CA LYS A 83 7.75 6.09 -19.66
C LYS A 83 9.07 5.36 -19.85
N MET A 84 9.58 5.37 -21.08
CA MET A 84 10.87 4.74 -21.42
C MET A 84 12.05 5.38 -20.69
N GLU A 85 12.01 6.69 -20.38
CA GLU A 85 13.11 7.35 -19.65
C GLU A 85 13.32 6.74 -18.25
N ASN A 86 12.26 6.25 -17.61
CA ASN A 86 12.35 5.58 -16.31
C ASN A 86 13.04 4.21 -16.38
N HIS A 87 12.98 3.53 -17.54
CA HIS A 87 13.64 2.24 -17.79
C HIS A 87 15.09 2.42 -18.28
N VAL A 88 15.38 3.54 -18.96
CA VAL A 88 16.69 3.82 -19.58
C VAL A 88 17.69 4.49 -18.61
N GLY A 89 17.23 5.10 -17.51
CA GLY A 89 18.10 5.70 -16.49
C GLY A 89 18.83 4.71 -15.56
N GLU A 90 18.30 3.48 -15.41
CA GLU A 90 18.85 2.42 -14.55
C GLU A 90 20.23 1.90 -15.03
N PRO A 91 20.41 1.55 -16.33
CA PRO A 91 21.71 1.10 -16.83
C PRO A 91 22.82 2.16 -16.75
N PHE A 92 22.47 3.45 -16.90
CA PHE A 92 23.46 4.53 -16.98
C PHE A 92 24.02 4.93 -15.60
N GLY A 93 23.19 4.87 -14.54
CA GLY A 93 23.61 5.17 -13.18
C GLY A 93 24.56 4.12 -12.59
N ILE A 94 24.26 2.83 -12.83
CA ILE A 94 25.10 1.71 -12.39
C ILE A 94 26.44 1.73 -13.12
N LEU A 95 26.43 1.96 -14.44
CA LEU A 95 27.64 2.06 -15.23
C LEU A 95 28.53 3.20 -14.71
N SER A 96 27.97 4.41 -14.49
CA SER A 96 28.69 5.60 -13.99
C SER A 96 29.38 5.39 -12.64
N MET A 97 28.73 4.75 -11.67
CA MET A 97 29.34 4.47 -10.36
C MET A 97 30.49 3.46 -10.46
N THR A 98 30.36 2.44 -11.31
CA THR A 98 31.46 1.50 -11.56
C THR A 98 32.60 2.12 -12.35
N THR A 99 32.35 2.98 -13.35
CA THR A 99 33.42 3.71 -14.05
C THR A 99 34.15 4.68 -13.14
N MET A 100 33.45 5.38 -12.23
CA MET A 100 34.10 6.28 -11.26
C MET A 100 34.99 5.54 -10.26
N HIS A 101 34.53 4.41 -9.70
CA HIS A 101 35.33 3.64 -8.75
C HIS A 101 36.50 2.87 -9.41
N THR A 102 36.36 2.45 -10.66
CA THR A 102 37.47 1.85 -11.43
C THR A 102 38.48 2.89 -11.90
N TRP A 103 38.06 4.08 -12.33
CA TRP A 103 38.96 5.19 -12.69
C TRP A 103 39.79 5.73 -11.53
N GLN A 104 39.24 5.75 -10.31
CA GLN A 104 40.01 6.12 -9.11
C GLN A 104 41.09 5.09 -8.75
N ARG A 105 40.96 3.82 -9.17
CA ARG A 105 41.91 2.75 -8.87
C ARG A 105 43.04 2.62 -9.91
N ILE A 106 42.81 3.06 -11.14
CA ILE A 106 43.76 2.88 -12.27
C ILE A 106 44.50 4.18 -12.62
N LYS A 107 44.21 5.31 -11.95
CA LYS A 107 44.86 6.60 -12.26
C LYS A 107 46.38 6.52 -12.01
N PRO A 108 47.24 6.60 -13.04
CA PRO A 108 48.68 6.67 -12.83
C PRO A 108 49.04 7.99 -12.11
N PRO A 109 50.01 7.99 -11.19
CA PRO A 109 50.39 9.18 -10.39
C PRO A 109 50.76 10.43 -11.20
N SER A 110 51.04 10.29 -12.50
CA SER A 110 51.43 11.37 -13.41
C SER A 110 50.29 12.32 -13.82
N LEU A 111 49.02 12.01 -13.50
CA LEU A 111 47.85 12.83 -13.86
C LEU A 111 47.16 13.49 -12.65
N LEU A 112 47.86 13.61 -11.52
CA LEU A 112 47.43 14.49 -10.44
C LEU A 112 47.60 15.95 -10.89
N PRO A 113 46.61 16.84 -10.71
CA PRO A 113 46.81 18.26 -10.97
C PRO A 113 47.98 18.73 -10.11
N ASN A 114 49.00 19.32 -10.75
CA ASN A 114 50.08 19.96 -10.02
C ASN A 114 49.47 20.99 -9.08
N HIS A 115 49.57 20.75 -7.78
CA HIS A 115 49.33 21.78 -6.78
C HIS A 115 50.39 22.86 -6.99
N HIS A 116 50.06 23.86 -7.81
CA HIS A 116 50.82 25.10 -7.81
C HIS A 116 50.75 25.68 -6.40
N PRO A 117 51.87 25.96 -5.74
CA PRO A 117 51.84 26.63 -4.46
C PRO A 117 51.25 28.02 -4.69
N LYS A 118 50.21 28.38 -3.92
CA LYS A 118 49.68 29.73 -3.92
C LYS A 118 50.81 30.68 -3.51
N PRO A 119 51.04 31.78 -4.24
CA PRO A 119 52.02 32.77 -3.81
C PRO A 119 51.56 33.37 -2.48
N HIS A 120 52.40 33.28 -1.47
CA HIS A 120 52.25 34.06 -0.25
C HIS A 120 52.54 35.52 -0.58
N ARG A 121 51.50 36.35 -0.59
CA ARG A 121 51.58 37.76 -0.19
C ARG A 121 50.24 38.23 0.32
#